data_AF-A0A1N6DTB2-F1
#
_entry.id   AF-A0A1N6DTB2-F1
#
_cell.length_a   1.000
_cell.length_b   1.000
_cell.length_c   1.000
_cell.angle_alpha   90.00
_cell.angle_beta   90.00
_cell.angle_gamma   90.00
#
_symmetry.space_group_name_H-M   'P 1'
#
loop_
_entity.id
_entity.type
_entity.pdbx_description
1 polymer ?
#
loop_
_entity_poly.entity_id
_entity_poly.type
_entity_poly.pdbx_seq_one_letter_code
_entity_poly.pdbx_strand_id
1 'polypeptide(L)'
;MRSFILKIVLGICLSIGFFEANAQVFPKIIKKNNNTTTNASGSQERRNIELRSFDQDSYLRTLSSLTDSIIFENNVNLGKVRSIVSEDPNVMIWAPTNQLVKISEQIQIDSIWITAYEYYSNWDSKKIDIYNFDPKTFQDSVNIRLYDPFFGYEWKMPLGKTPVTSTFGSRWGRWHYGTDLDLVTGDPVYSGFDGIVRVRSYDRYGYGYYLVIRHKNGLETLYGHLSKFLVDVGQEVKAGDIIAKGGSTGRSTGSHLHYELRYRGLPFDPQDVYEFDEEKIIGPNYLITPNTFSHVVKARTAAYHRVRKGETLGAIARRYGVSINTLTRLNGISTRSILRIGQNLRVR
;
A
#
# COMPACT_ATOMS: atom_id res chain seq x y z
N MET A 1 -39.17 -57.79 12.98
CA MET A 1 -38.57 -56.76 13.86
C MET A 1 -38.70 -55.43 13.12
N ARG A 2 -39.86 -54.75 13.04
CA ARG A 2 -40.71 -54.11 14.08
C ARG A 2 -39.94 -53.16 15.01
N SER A 3 -40.26 -51.86 14.86
CA SER A 3 -40.17 -50.77 15.83
C SER A 3 -38.73 -50.34 16.20
N PHE A 4 -38.28 -49.10 16.01
CA PHE A 4 -38.82 -47.91 16.69
C PHE A 4 -38.45 -46.63 15.90
N ILE A 5 -39.48 -46.01 15.33
CA ILE A 5 -39.52 -44.58 15.05
C ILE A 5 -40.16 -43.93 16.29
N LEU A 6 -39.64 -42.76 16.70
CA LEU A 6 -40.34 -41.71 17.46
C LEU A 6 -40.51 -41.85 18.99
N LYS A 7 -40.46 -40.67 19.64
CA LYS A 7 -40.64 -40.29 21.06
C LYS A 7 -39.32 -40.35 21.84
N ILE A 8 -38.73 -39.22 22.26
CA ILE A 8 -39.17 -38.17 23.22
C ILE A 8 -38.21 -36.97 22.94
N VAL A 9 -38.54 -35.74 22.51
CA VAL A 9 -39.44 -34.66 22.97
C VAL A 9 -39.36 -34.33 24.48
N LEU A 10 -38.58 -33.28 24.76
CA LEU A 10 -38.78 -32.26 25.81
C LEU A 10 -38.31 -32.54 27.27
N GLY A 11 -37.47 -31.62 27.77
CA GLY A 11 -37.17 -31.37 29.19
C GLY A 11 -35.80 -31.91 29.65
N ILE A 12 -34.89 -31.20 30.33
CA ILE A 12 -34.93 -30.05 31.25
C ILE A 12 -33.46 -29.54 31.32
N CYS A 13 -33.19 -28.28 30.93
CA CYS A 13 -32.70 -27.17 31.78
C CYS A 13 -31.44 -27.39 32.66
N LEU A 14 -30.61 -26.34 32.68
CA LEU A 14 -29.56 -25.95 33.64
C LEU A 14 -28.15 -26.52 33.48
N SER A 15 -27.34 -25.83 32.69
CA SER A 15 -25.98 -25.44 33.09
C SER A 15 -25.61 -24.09 32.47
N ILE A 16 -26.14 -23.03 33.08
CA ILE A 16 -25.69 -21.65 32.84
C ILE A 16 -24.28 -21.54 33.42
N GLY A 17 -23.27 -21.66 32.56
CA GLY A 17 -21.92 -21.21 32.85
C GLY A 17 -21.89 -19.69 32.71
N PHE A 18 -21.95 -18.98 33.83
CA PHE A 18 -21.67 -17.55 33.91
C PHE A 18 -20.23 -17.29 33.44
N PHE A 19 -20.04 -16.71 32.25
CA PHE A 19 -18.84 -15.95 31.96
C PHE A 19 -19.13 -14.51 32.34
N GLU A 20 -18.67 -14.10 33.53
CA GLU A 20 -18.56 -12.70 33.91
C GLU A 20 -17.64 -12.00 32.91
N ALA A 21 -18.22 -11.13 32.07
CA ALA A 21 -17.46 -10.12 31.38
C ALA A 21 -16.95 -9.11 32.43
N ASN A 22 -15.72 -9.31 32.87
CA ASN A 22 -14.99 -8.31 33.66
C ASN A 22 -14.73 -7.09 32.77
N ALA A 23 -15.66 -6.14 32.78
CA ALA A 23 -15.41 -4.80 32.29
C ALA A 23 -14.32 -4.17 33.16
N GLN A 24 -13.20 -3.80 32.53
CA GLN A 24 -12.11 -3.12 33.20
C GLN A 24 -12.58 -1.72 33.63
N VAL A 25 -12.98 -1.58 34.89
CA VAL A 25 -13.33 -0.30 35.50
C VAL A 25 -12.05 0.50 35.71
N PHE A 26 -11.86 1.58 34.95
CA PHE A 26 -10.78 2.52 35.21
C PHE A 26 -11.03 3.26 36.53
N PRO A 27 -10.03 3.37 37.44
CA PRO A 27 -10.20 4.12 38.67
C PRO A 27 -10.36 5.62 38.38
N LYS A 28 -11.37 6.21 39.02
CA LYS A 28 -11.66 7.64 39.02
C LYS A 28 -10.45 8.39 39.62
N ILE A 29 -9.73 9.15 38.80
CA ILE A 29 -8.61 9.97 39.27
C ILE A 29 -9.17 11.07 40.17
N ILE A 30 -8.97 10.92 41.48
CA ILE A 30 -9.20 11.97 42.47
C ILE A 30 -8.01 12.94 42.41
N LYS A 31 -8.25 14.17 41.94
CA LYS A 31 -7.25 15.25 42.01
C LYS A 31 -6.97 15.58 43.48
N LYS A 32 -5.74 15.32 43.94
CA LYS A 32 -5.23 15.84 45.21
C LYS A 32 -4.74 17.27 44.98
N ASN A 33 -5.42 18.22 45.61
CA ASN A 33 -5.00 19.63 45.65
C ASN A 33 -3.83 19.76 46.62
N ASN A 34 -2.65 20.13 46.11
CA ASN A 34 -1.57 20.64 46.95
C ASN A 34 -1.18 22.03 46.42
N ASN A 35 -1.61 23.05 47.17
CA ASN A 35 -1.13 24.42 47.05
C ASN A 35 0.25 24.51 47.71
N THR A 36 1.25 24.94 46.96
CA THR A 36 2.41 25.64 47.53
C THR A 36 2.90 26.71 46.56
N THR A 37 2.57 27.94 46.92
CA THR A 37 3.09 29.21 46.41
C THR A 37 4.56 29.41 46.78
N THR A 38 5.39 29.81 45.82
CA THR A 38 6.40 30.90 45.98
C THR A 38 6.82 31.46 44.61
N ASN A 39 7.08 32.77 44.61
CA ASN A 39 7.17 33.70 43.48
C ASN A 39 8.56 33.76 42.81
N ALA A 40 8.64 34.07 41.50
CA ALA A 40 9.17 35.35 40.96
C ALA A 40 9.55 35.31 39.45
N SER A 41 8.82 36.12 38.67
CA SER A 41 9.11 36.89 37.43
C SER A 41 9.88 36.33 36.22
N GLY A 42 9.22 36.39 35.04
CA GLY A 42 9.86 36.42 33.71
C GLY A 42 8.92 36.07 32.55
N SER A 43 8.29 37.07 31.94
CA SER A 43 7.21 37.04 30.93
C SER A 43 7.43 36.20 29.65
N GLN A 44 6.47 35.31 29.33
CA GLN A 44 5.87 35.18 27.99
C GLN A 44 4.42 34.69 28.12
N GLU A 45 3.50 35.54 27.68
CA GLU A 45 2.05 35.37 27.71
C GLU A 45 1.64 34.19 26.80
N ARG A 46 1.27 33.06 27.40
CA ARG A 46 0.66 31.94 26.68
C ARG A 46 -0.74 32.37 26.27
N ARG A 47 -0.93 32.65 24.97
CA ARG A 47 -2.25 32.84 24.38
C ARG A 47 -3.11 31.63 24.70
N ASN A 48 -4.19 31.84 25.44
CA ASN A 48 -5.26 30.86 25.56
C ASN A 48 -5.77 30.60 24.15
N ILE A 49 -5.52 29.41 23.62
CA ILE A 49 -6.16 28.95 22.40
C ILE A 49 -7.62 28.69 22.78
N GLU A 50 -8.50 29.62 22.43
CA GLU A 50 -9.94 29.34 22.44
C GLU A 50 -10.18 28.13 21.54
N LEU A 51 -10.67 27.05 22.14
CA LEU A 51 -11.22 25.91 21.43
C LEU A 51 -12.44 26.41 20.65
N ARG A 52 -12.23 26.86 19.41
CA ARG A 52 -13.34 27.15 18.49
C ARG A 52 -14.14 25.86 18.32
N SER A 53 -15.43 25.93 18.63
CA SER A 53 -16.39 24.87 18.33
C SER A 53 -16.29 24.52 16.85
N PHE A 54 -16.16 23.24 16.56
CA PHE A 54 -16.12 22.73 15.19
C PHE A 54 -17.41 23.13 14.46
N ASP A 55 -17.28 23.99 13.46
CA ASP A 55 -18.39 24.40 12.60
C ASP A 55 -18.64 23.31 11.54
N GLN A 56 -19.58 22.42 11.91
CA GLN A 56 -19.99 21.31 11.09
C GLN A 56 -20.56 21.75 9.73
N ASP A 57 -21.25 22.90 9.68
CA ASP A 57 -21.91 23.35 8.45
C ASP A 57 -20.92 23.89 7.44
N SER A 58 -19.87 24.61 7.90
CA SER A 58 -18.77 25.04 7.02
C SER A 58 -17.99 23.83 6.48
N TYR A 59 -17.76 22.81 7.30
CA TYR A 59 -17.07 21.59 6.88
C TYR A 59 -17.86 20.81 5.83
N LEU A 60 -19.18 20.65 6.02
CA LEU A 60 -20.05 19.92 5.09
C LEU A 60 -20.19 20.63 3.74
N ARG A 61 -20.28 21.97 3.72
CA ARG A 61 -20.31 22.74 2.46
C ARG A 61 -19.01 22.60 1.67
N THR A 62 -17.88 22.60 2.39
CA THR A 62 -16.55 22.41 1.77
C THR A 62 -16.44 21.01 1.15
N LEU A 63 -16.92 19.98 1.87
CA LEU A 63 -16.96 18.62 1.36
C LEU A 63 -17.83 18.46 0.11
N SER A 64 -19.05 19.01 0.11
CA SER A 64 -19.95 18.95 -1.06
C SER A 64 -19.28 19.57 -2.29
N SER A 65 -18.65 20.75 -2.14
CA SER A 65 -17.98 21.43 -3.27
C SER A 65 -16.80 20.64 -3.83
N LEU A 66 -16.10 19.89 -2.96
CA LEU A 66 -14.96 19.04 -3.33
C LEU A 66 -15.42 17.74 -3.99
N THR A 67 -16.51 17.12 -3.52
CA THR A 67 -17.05 15.89 -4.10
C THR A 67 -17.75 16.13 -5.43
N ASP A 68 -18.47 17.25 -5.57
CA ASP A 68 -19.18 17.59 -6.80
C ASP A 68 -18.21 17.91 -7.94
N SER A 69 -17.01 18.40 -7.62
CA SER A 69 -15.93 18.66 -8.60
C SER A 69 -15.22 17.37 -9.08
N ILE A 70 -15.25 16.30 -8.27
CA ILE A 70 -14.60 15.02 -8.61
C ILE A 70 -15.53 14.12 -9.44
N ILE A 71 -16.85 14.29 -9.32
CA ILE A 71 -17.84 13.40 -9.96
C ILE A 71 -18.21 13.85 -11.39
N PHE A 72 -17.95 15.10 -11.79
CA PHE A 72 -18.46 15.67 -13.06
C PHE A 72 -17.44 15.99 -14.16
N GLU A 73 -16.20 15.48 -14.13
CA GLU A 73 -15.24 15.79 -15.20
C GLU A 73 -15.21 14.83 -16.40
N ASN A 74 -16.07 13.81 -16.51
CA ASN A 74 -16.17 13.02 -17.74
C ASN A 74 -17.60 12.62 -18.08
N ASN A 75 -18.08 13.08 -19.24
CA ASN A 75 -19.40 12.79 -19.81
C ASN A 75 -19.74 11.29 -19.81
N VAL A 76 -20.64 10.87 -18.91
CA VAL A 76 -21.22 9.53 -18.89
C VAL A 76 -22.33 9.47 -19.95
N ASN A 77 -22.14 8.63 -20.97
CA ASN A 77 -23.15 8.37 -21.99
C ASN A 77 -24.22 7.41 -21.43
N LEU A 78 -25.40 7.96 -21.09
CA LEU A 78 -26.53 7.25 -20.49
C LEU A 78 -27.26 6.26 -21.44
N GLY A 79 -26.80 6.08 -22.68
CA GLY A 79 -27.45 5.21 -23.68
C GLY A 79 -26.98 3.75 -23.70
N LYS A 80 -26.06 3.31 -22.84
CA LYS A 80 -25.49 1.96 -22.90
C LYS A 80 -26.12 1.03 -21.87
N VAL A 81 -27.09 0.23 -22.29
CA VAL A 81 -27.67 -0.86 -21.48
C VAL A 81 -26.56 -1.85 -21.10
N ARG A 82 -26.38 -2.10 -19.80
CA ARG A 82 -25.50 -3.16 -19.27
C ARG A 82 -26.33 -4.16 -18.44
N SER A 83 -26.19 -5.42 -18.86
CA SER A 83 -26.40 -6.74 -18.24
C SER A 83 -27.03 -6.91 -16.84
N ILE A 84 -27.90 -7.93 -16.75
CA ILE A 84 -28.92 -8.32 -15.74
C ILE A 84 -28.39 -9.00 -14.46
N VAL A 85 -27.13 -8.82 -14.04
CA VAL A 85 -26.63 -9.54 -12.84
C VAL A 85 -26.90 -8.75 -11.55
N SER A 86 -28.11 -8.94 -11.02
CA SER A 86 -28.57 -8.80 -9.62
C SER A 86 -28.11 -7.57 -8.84
N GLU A 87 -28.72 -6.42 -9.13
CA GLU A 87 -28.90 -5.36 -8.14
C GLU A 87 -30.06 -5.75 -7.23
N ASP A 88 -29.78 -6.06 -5.96
CA ASP A 88 -30.79 -5.94 -4.91
C ASP A 88 -30.27 -4.99 -3.83
N PRO A 89 -30.51 -3.66 -3.98
CA PRO A 89 -30.09 -2.68 -3.02
C PRO A 89 -31.26 -2.30 -2.11
N ASN A 90 -31.90 -3.24 -1.42
CA ASN A 90 -32.93 -2.90 -0.43
C ASN A 90 -33.07 -3.94 0.69
N VAL A 91 -32.17 -3.86 1.69
CA VAL A 91 -32.53 -4.27 3.05
C VAL A 91 -32.70 -3.01 3.89
N MET A 92 -33.91 -2.44 3.81
CA MET A 92 -34.38 -1.39 4.69
C MET A 92 -34.78 -2.02 6.04
N ILE A 93 -33.86 -2.00 7.01
CA ILE A 93 -34.23 -2.29 8.41
C ILE A 93 -34.94 -1.06 8.95
N TRP A 94 -36.23 -1.20 9.26
CA TRP A 94 -37.03 -0.13 9.86
C TRP A 94 -36.56 0.12 11.30
N ALA A 95 -35.58 1.01 11.46
CA ALA A 95 -35.30 1.66 12.74
C ALA A 95 -36.06 3.00 12.77
N PRO A 96 -36.90 3.29 13.78
CA PRO A 96 -37.72 4.49 13.84
C PRO A 96 -36.93 5.72 14.31
N THR A 97 -35.74 5.93 13.74
CA THR A 97 -34.90 7.09 14.03
C THR A 97 -34.39 7.66 12.71
N ASN A 98 -34.77 8.90 12.38
CA ASN A 98 -34.31 9.67 11.22
C ASN A 98 -32.80 10.03 11.30
N GLN A 99 -31.94 9.10 11.70
CA GLN A 99 -30.50 9.24 11.59
C GLN A 99 -30.04 8.61 10.28
N LEU A 100 -29.47 9.44 9.41
CA LEU A 100 -28.61 8.98 8.31
C LEU A 100 -27.45 8.19 8.93
N VAL A 101 -27.58 6.86 8.99
CA VAL A 101 -26.47 5.99 9.34
C VAL A 101 -25.54 5.97 8.14
N LYS A 102 -24.41 6.69 8.24
CA LYS A 102 -23.31 6.57 7.28
C LYS A 102 -22.73 5.16 7.43
N ILE A 103 -23.18 4.23 6.60
CA ILE A 103 -22.58 2.90 6.49
C ILE A 103 -21.23 3.10 5.82
N SER A 104 -20.19 3.39 6.61
CA SER A 104 -18.82 3.23 6.11
C SER A 104 -18.59 1.73 5.98
N GLU A 105 -18.52 1.22 4.75
CA GLU A 105 -18.03 -0.14 4.54
C GLU A 105 -16.69 -0.29 5.28
N GLN A 106 -16.64 -1.22 6.22
CA GLN A 106 -15.42 -1.52 6.96
C GLN A 106 -14.74 -2.70 6.25
N ILE A 107 -13.47 -2.52 5.90
CA ILE A 107 -12.63 -3.56 5.32
C ILE A 107 -11.79 -4.13 6.46
N GLN A 108 -11.82 -5.45 6.65
CA GLN A 108 -10.99 -6.11 7.64
C GLN A 108 -9.57 -6.30 7.08
N ILE A 109 -8.58 -5.68 7.73
CA ILE A 109 -7.16 -5.80 7.40
C ILE A 109 -6.43 -6.19 8.68
N ASP A 110 -5.75 -7.35 8.69
CA ASP A 110 -4.98 -7.84 9.84
C ASP A 110 -5.75 -7.84 11.17
N SER A 111 -7.04 -8.20 11.13
CA SER A 111 -7.97 -8.23 12.27
C SER A 111 -8.45 -6.86 12.78
N ILE A 112 -8.10 -5.78 12.10
CA ILE A 112 -8.58 -4.42 12.36
C ILE A 112 -9.60 -4.05 11.29
N TRP A 113 -10.74 -3.50 11.72
CA TRP A 113 -11.73 -2.91 10.83
C TRP A 113 -11.27 -1.50 10.45
N ILE A 114 -10.84 -1.32 9.20
CA ILE A 114 -10.45 -0.03 8.64
C ILE A 114 -11.60 0.46 7.77
N THR A 115 -11.97 1.74 7.86
CA THR A 115 -13.01 2.27 6.98
C THR A 115 -12.52 2.28 5.54
N ALA A 116 -13.39 2.02 4.56
CA ALA A 116 -13.06 2.22 3.14
C ALA A 116 -12.44 3.61 2.91
N TYR A 117 -12.91 4.62 3.63
CA TYR A 117 -12.34 5.97 3.63
C TYR A 117 -10.85 5.99 4.01
N GLU A 118 -10.45 5.39 5.13
CA GLU A 118 -9.03 5.33 5.54
C GLU A 118 -8.20 4.50 4.56
N TYR A 119 -8.76 3.40 4.04
CA TYR A 119 -8.11 2.57 3.06
C TYR A 119 -7.81 3.32 1.75
N TYR A 120 -8.77 4.13 1.27
CA TYR A 120 -8.63 4.95 0.06
C TYR A 120 -8.10 6.38 0.30
N SER A 121 -7.90 6.79 1.56
CA SER A 121 -7.47 8.16 1.91
C SER A 121 -6.14 8.56 1.26
N ASN A 122 -5.26 7.58 1.10
CA ASN A 122 -4.02 7.70 0.34
C ASN A 122 -4.19 6.97 -1.00
N TRP A 123 -4.78 7.64 -1.99
CA TRP A 123 -4.93 7.14 -3.36
C TRP A 123 -4.44 8.18 -4.37
N ASP A 124 -3.44 7.80 -5.17
CA ASP A 124 -2.94 8.60 -6.29
C ASP A 124 -2.68 7.63 -7.45
N SER A 125 -3.25 7.96 -8.62
CA SER A 125 -3.23 7.14 -9.83
C SER A 125 -2.05 7.42 -10.76
N LYS A 126 -1.17 8.35 -10.39
CA LYS A 126 -0.02 8.79 -11.18
C LYS A 126 1.30 8.37 -10.54
N LYS A 127 1.42 8.43 -9.21
CA LYS A 127 2.66 8.09 -8.49
C LYS A 127 2.69 6.64 -8.04
N ILE A 128 3.82 5.96 -8.22
CA ILE A 128 4.01 4.59 -7.71
C ILE A 128 4.15 4.60 -6.17
N ASP A 129 5.07 5.41 -5.62
CA ASP A 129 5.21 5.57 -4.16
C ASP A 129 4.48 6.83 -3.69
N ILE A 130 3.40 6.62 -2.94
CA ILE A 130 2.51 7.67 -2.41
C ILE A 130 2.63 7.81 -0.89
N TYR A 131 3.34 6.87 -0.24
CA TYR A 131 3.32 6.72 1.21
C TYR A 131 4.45 7.50 1.88
N ASN A 132 5.48 7.88 1.12
CA ASN A 132 6.68 8.55 1.63
C ASN A 132 7.27 7.86 2.88
N PHE A 133 7.17 6.53 2.89
CA PHE A 133 7.52 5.71 4.04
C PHE A 133 9.04 5.65 4.21
N ASP A 134 9.51 5.89 5.45
CA ASP A 134 10.92 5.71 5.80
C ASP A 134 11.15 4.28 6.31
N PRO A 135 11.86 3.41 5.57
CA PRO A 135 12.14 2.06 6.04
C PRO A 135 13.02 2.05 7.30
N LYS A 136 13.69 3.15 7.66
CA LYS A 136 14.46 3.22 8.92
C LYS A 136 13.58 3.31 10.17
N THR A 137 12.35 3.82 10.03
CA THR A 137 11.41 3.89 11.15
C THR A 137 10.60 2.61 11.30
N PHE A 138 10.71 1.67 10.36
CA PHE A 138 10.04 0.38 10.41
C PHE A 138 10.81 -0.56 11.35
N GLN A 139 10.34 -0.69 12.60
CA GLN A 139 10.93 -1.58 13.61
C GLN A 139 10.10 -2.84 13.82
N ASP A 140 8.79 -2.76 13.57
CA ASP A 140 7.86 -3.86 13.76
C ASP A 140 7.82 -4.77 12.53
N SER A 141 7.40 -6.03 12.73
CA SER A 141 7.10 -6.94 11.63
C SER A 141 5.58 -6.97 11.39
N VAL A 142 5.19 -7.09 10.12
CA VAL A 142 3.78 -7.12 9.69
C VAL A 142 3.54 -8.42 8.95
N ASN A 143 2.56 -9.20 9.39
CA ASN A 143 2.18 -10.43 8.71
C ASN A 143 1.02 -10.15 7.75
N ILE A 144 1.28 -10.15 6.45
CA ILE A 144 0.24 -9.95 5.45
C ILE A 144 -0.33 -11.29 5.00
N ARG A 145 -1.67 -11.41 4.98
CA ARG A 145 -2.34 -12.56 4.37
C ARG A 145 -2.42 -12.37 2.87
N LEU A 146 -1.75 -13.22 2.10
CA LEU A 146 -1.66 -13.14 0.65
C LEU A 146 -2.92 -13.68 -0.03
N TYR A 147 -3.39 -14.84 0.41
CA TYR A 147 -4.62 -15.47 -0.09
C TYR A 147 -5.29 -16.28 1.02
N ASP A 148 -6.60 -16.49 0.85
CA ASP A 148 -7.45 -17.22 1.77
C ASP A 148 -8.67 -17.77 1.02
N PRO A 149 -8.65 -19.06 0.60
CA PRO A 149 -9.75 -19.65 -0.14
C PRO A 149 -11.06 -19.65 0.64
N PHE A 150 -11.02 -19.63 1.98
CA PHE A 150 -12.22 -19.59 2.82
C PHE A 150 -12.98 -18.27 2.67
N PHE A 151 -12.26 -17.15 2.52
CA PHE A 151 -12.86 -15.83 2.28
C PHE A 151 -12.93 -15.47 0.78
N GLY A 152 -12.61 -16.41 -0.11
CA GLY A 152 -12.59 -16.18 -1.56
C GLY A 152 -11.46 -15.25 -2.02
N TYR A 153 -10.39 -15.12 -1.24
CA TYR A 153 -9.19 -14.42 -1.67
C TYR A 153 -8.28 -15.42 -2.37
N GLU A 154 -8.20 -15.30 -3.69
CA GLU A 154 -7.41 -16.20 -4.51
C GLU A 154 -6.07 -15.56 -4.92
N TRP A 155 -5.22 -16.38 -5.52
CA TRP A 155 -3.96 -15.95 -6.11
C TRP A 155 -3.75 -16.64 -7.44
N LYS A 156 -2.94 -16.02 -8.30
CA LYS A 156 -2.52 -16.59 -9.58
C LYS A 156 -1.08 -16.18 -9.91
N MET A 157 -0.39 -16.99 -10.70
CA MET A 157 0.84 -16.55 -11.35
C MET A 157 0.56 -15.41 -12.34
N PRO A 158 1.47 -14.43 -12.46
CA PRO A 158 1.24 -13.28 -13.34
C PRO A 158 1.30 -13.63 -14.84
N LEU A 159 1.78 -14.84 -15.20
CA LEU A 159 1.82 -15.40 -16.55
C LEU A 159 1.38 -16.86 -16.54
N GLY A 160 1.15 -17.43 -17.72
CA GLY A 160 0.82 -18.86 -17.87
C GLY A 160 2.01 -19.79 -17.60
N LYS A 161 3.22 -19.34 -17.93
CA LYS A 161 4.50 -19.94 -17.53
C LYS A 161 5.39 -18.81 -17.01
N THR A 162 6.16 -19.08 -15.97
CA THR A 162 6.93 -18.03 -15.27
C THR A 162 8.42 -18.35 -15.12
N PRO A 163 9.15 -18.76 -16.17
CA PRO A 163 10.58 -18.98 -16.01
C PRO A 163 11.28 -17.65 -15.70
N VAL A 164 12.13 -17.66 -14.67
CA VAL A 164 12.85 -16.45 -14.23
C VAL A 164 14.02 -16.17 -15.16
N THR A 165 14.07 -14.97 -15.72
CA THR A 165 15.18 -14.51 -16.58
C THR A 165 16.14 -13.58 -15.85
N SER A 166 15.63 -12.80 -14.89
CA SER A 166 16.46 -11.94 -14.04
C SER A 166 15.82 -11.78 -12.67
N THR A 167 16.61 -11.98 -11.62
CA THR A 167 16.14 -11.89 -10.24
C THR A 167 16.15 -10.46 -9.70
N PHE A 168 15.43 -10.26 -8.60
CA PHE A 168 15.51 -9.06 -7.79
C PHE A 168 16.93 -8.88 -7.20
N GLY A 169 17.44 -7.65 -7.17
CA GLY A 169 18.74 -7.35 -6.54
C GLY A 169 19.69 -6.50 -7.37
N SER A 170 20.95 -6.43 -6.95
CA SER A 170 21.97 -5.59 -7.60
C SER A 170 22.52 -6.24 -8.87
N ARG A 171 22.35 -5.59 -10.03
CA ARG A 171 22.89 -6.01 -11.33
C ARG A 171 23.58 -4.86 -12.05
N TRP A 172 24.80 -5.09 -12.56
CA TRP A 172 25.56 -4.11 -13.36
C TRP A 172 25.62 -2.69 -12.76
N GLY A 173 25.78 -2.59 -11.43
CA GLY A 173 25.87 -1.31 -10.72
C GLY A 173 24.53 -0.57 -10.51
N ARG A 174 23.40 -1.17 -10.88
CA ARG A 174 22.02 -0.68 -10.66
C ARG A 174 21.21 -1.72 -9.87
N TRP A 175 20.30 -1.24 -9.03
CA TRP A 175 19.35 -2.13 -8.35
C TRP A 175 18.17 -2.48 -9.28
N HIS A 176 17.80 -3.75 -9.27
CA HIS A 176 16.63 -4.31 -9.91
C HIS A 176 15.53 -4.53 -8.86
N TYR A 177 14.40 -3.83 -9.01
CA TYR A 177 13.35 -3.76 -7.99
C TYR A 177 12.25 -4.81 -8.16
N GLY A 178 12.41 -5.73 -9.11
CA GLY A 178 11.46 -6.80 -9.40
C GLY A 178 12.17 -8.05 -9.93
N THR A 179 11.36 -8.98 -10.39
CA THR A 179 11.79 -10.20 -11.08
C THR A 179 11.31 -10.13 -12.52
N ASP A 180 12.23 -10.38 -13.46
CA ASP A 180 11.94 -10.41 -14.90
C ASP A 180 11.56 -11.85 -15.28
N LEU A 181 10.36 -12.04 -15.83
CA LEU A 181 9.80 -13.34 -16.23
C LEU A 181 9.72 -13.41 -17.76
N ASP A 182 10.14 -14.53 -18.35
CA ASP A 182 10.11 -14.70 -19.80
C ASP A 182 8.67 -14.67 -20.33
N LEU A 183 8.47 -14.01 -21.47
CA LEU A 183 7.21 -14.09 -22.21
C LEU A 183 7.41 -13.72 -23.66
N VAL A 184 6.47 -14.14 -24.50
CA VAL A 184 6.36 -13.67 -25.88
C VAL A 184 5.46 -12.45 -25.94
N THR A 185 5.87 -11.42 -26.68
CA THR A 185 5.11 -10.17 -26.79
C THR A 185 3.70 -10.47 -27.29
N GLY A 186 2.69 -10.02 -26.53
CA GLY A 186 1.29 -10.31 -26.78
C GLY A 186 0.67 -11.35 -25.84
N ASP A 187 1.49 -12.11 -25.11
CA ASP A 187 1.03 -13.07 -24.10
C ASP A 187 0.17 -12.40 -23.03
N PRO A 188 -0.86 -13.09 -22.52
CA PRO A 188 -1.72 -12.55 -21.47
C PRO A 188 -0.95 -12.40 -20.15
N VAL A 189 -1.12 -11.25 -19.51
CA VAL A 189 -0.65 -10.97 -18.15
C VAL A 189 -1.85 -10.98 -17.22
N TYR A 190 -1.73 -11.69 -16.10
CA TYR A 190 -2.81 -11.91 -15.14
C TYR A 190 -2.61 -11.11 -13.85
N SER A 191 -3.71 -10.72 -13.19
CA SER A 191 -3.65 -10.19 -11.83
C SER A 191 -3.21 -11.28 -10.86
N GLY A 192 -2.23 -10.98 -10.00
CA GLY A 192 -1.65 -11.95 -9.08
C GLY A 192 -2.54 -12.22 -7.87
N PHE A 193 -3.32 -11.21 -7.47
CA PHE A 193 -4.27 -11.25 -6.37
C PHE A 193 -5.47 -10.35 -6.70
N ASP A 194 -6.54 -10.49 -5.92
CA ASP A 194 -7.69 -9.58 -5.92
C ASP A 194 -7.27 -8.14 -5.58
N GLY A 195 -7.79 -7.16 -6.32
CA GLY A 195 -7.46 -5.76 -6.04
C GLY A 195 -8.11 -4.78 -6.99
N ILE A 196 -7.63 -3.54 -6.93
CA ILE A 196 -8.10 -2.44 -7.77
C ILE A 196 -6.91 -1.84 -8.50
N VAL A 197 -7.08 -1.60 -9.80
CA VAL A 197 -6.06 -0.96 -10.64
C VAL A 197 -5.85 0.47 -10.15
N ARG A 198 -4.69 0.75 -9.55
CA ARG A 198 -4.34 2.06 -9.01
C ARG A 198 -3.67 2.94 -10.04
N VAL A 199 -2.66 2.41 -10.73
CA VAL A 199 -1.89 3.17 -11.72
C VAL A 199 -1.95 2.47 -13.06
N ARG A 200 -2.13 3.26 -14.11
CA ARG A 200 -1.89 2.88 -15.50
C ARG A 200 -1.16 4.03 -16.16
N SER A 201 0.07 3.79 -16.60
CA SER A 201 0.90 4.87 -17.13
C SER A 201 1.99 4.35 -18.07
N TYR A 202 2.73 5.29 -18.65
CA TYR A 202 3.88 5.01 -19.51
C TYR A 202 5.12 5.74 -19.00
N ASP A 203 6.21 5.00 -18.79
CA ASP A 203 7.53 5.50 -18.45
C ASP A 203 8.54 5.10 -19.54
N ARG A 204 8.91 6.06 -20.38
CA ARG A 204 9.86 5.85 -21.48
C ARG A 204 11.23 5.33 -21.02
N TYR A 205 11.70 5.72 -19.84
CA TYR A 205 13.08 5.49 -19.39
C TYR A 205 13.22 4.37 -18.35
N GLY A 206 12.09 3.84 -17.88
CA GLY A 206 12.00 2.72 -16.96
C GLY A 206 10.99 1.70 -17.45
N TYR A 207 9.82 1.67 -16.82
CA TYR A 207 8.88 0.54 -16.91
C TYR A 207 8.14 0.39 -18.24
N GLY A 208 8.26 1.32 -19.19
CA GLY A 208 7.42 1.30 -20.39
C GLY A 208 5.95 1.46 -20.02
N TYR A 209 5.05 0.74 -20.68
CA TYR A 209 3.67 0.65 -20.20
C TYR A 209 3.63 -0.21 -18.94
N TYR A 210 3.02 0.32 -17.88
CA TYR A 210 2.93 -0.39 -16.62
C TYR A 210 1.61 -0.19 -15.90
N LEU A 211 1.28 -1.19 -15.08
CA LEU A 211 0.14 -1.18 -14.15
C LEU A 211 0.64 -1.31 -12.72
N VAL A 212 -0.07 -0.69 -11.78
CA VAL A 212 0.02 -1.00 -10.35
C VAL A 212 -1.36 -1.36 -9.85
N ILE A 213 -1.49 -2.51 -9.21
CA ILE A 213 -2.75 -2.99 -8.61
C ILE A 213 -2.57 -2.99 -7.10
N ARG A 214 -3.53 -2.41 -6.39
CA ARG A 214 -3.53 -2.39 -4.93
C ARG A 214 -4.50 -3.44 -4.38
N HIS A 215 -4.00 -4.27 -3.49
CA HIS A 215 -4.71 -5.40 -2.91
C HIS A 215 -5.19 -5.08 -1.50
N LYS A 216 -6.24 -5.78 -1.06
CA LYS A 216 -6.98 -5.51 0.20
C LYS A 216 -6.10 -5.50 1.46
N ASN A 217 -5.00 -6.24 1.45
CA ASN A 217 -4.04 -6.37 2.55
C ASN A 217 -2.91 -5.31 2.53
N GLY A 218 -2.99 -4.29 1.65
CA GLY A 218 -1.95 -3.27 1.50
C GLY A 218 -0.75 -3.68 0.66
N LEU A 219 -0.74 -4.91 0.12
CA LEU A 219 0.18 -5.32 -0.93
C LEU A 219 -0.14 -4.56 -2.22
N GLU A 220 0.88 -4.18 -2.98
CA GLU A 220 0.73 -3.69 -4.34
C GLU A 220 1.59 -4.56 -5.28
N THR A 221 1.04 -4.86 -6.45
CA THR A 221 1.77 -5.54 -7.54
C THR A 221 2.02 -4.54 -8.67
N LEU A 222 3.23 -4.56 -9.23
CA LEU A 222 3.56 -3.77 -10.43
C LEU A 222 3.85 -4.71 -11.60
N TYR A 223 3.29 -4.37 -12.76
CA TYR A 223 3.47 -5.08 -14.03
C TYR A 223 4.07 -4.12 -15.04
N GLY A 224 5.33 -4.33 -15.44
CA GLY A 224 6.07 -3.47 -16.38
C GLY A 224 6.28 -4.08 -17.76
N HIS A 225 6.81 -3.27 -18.66
CA HIS A 225 7.17 -3.58 -20.05
C HIS A 225 6.01 -4.09 -20.91
N LEU A 226 4.78 -3.76 -20.55
CA LEU A 226 3.57 -4.22 -21.23
C LEU A 226 3.49 -3.70 -22.68
N SER A 227 2.76 -4.41 -23.53
CA SER A 227 2.47 -3.96 -24.91
C SER A 227 1.09 -3.32 -25.03
N LYS A 228 0.11 -3.77 -24.23
CA LYS A 228 -1.28 -3.27 -24.27
C LYS A 228 -1.96 -3.44 -22.93
N PHE A 229 -2.73 -2.42 -22.51
CA PHE A 229 -3.62 -2.52 -21.35
C PHE A 229 -4.98 -3.11 -21.75
N LEU A 230 -5.56 -3.91 -20.86
CA LEU A 230 -6.91 -4.46 -21.00
C LEU A 230 -7.85 -4.02 -19.87
N VAL A 231 -7.33 -3.24 -18.92
CA VAL A 231 -8.06 -2.71 -17.77
C VAL A 231 -7.79 -1.22 -17.58
N ASP A 232 -8.70 -0.53 -16.91
CA ASP A 232 -8.63 0.91 -16.62
C ASP A 232 -8.40 1.20 -15.13
N VAL A 233 -7.90 2.39 -14.81
CA VAL A 233 -7.72 2.83 -13.41
C VAL A 233 -9.06 2.84 -12.69
N GLY A 234 -9.09 2.32 -11.47
CA GLY A 234 -10.28 2.17 -10.65
C GLY A 234 -11.07 0.88 -10.88
N GLN A 235 -10.70 0.08 -11.88
CA GLN A 235 -11.33 -1.21 -12.13
C GLN A 235 -10.94 -2.22 -11.04
N GLU A 236 -11.94 -2.90 -10.45
CA GLU A 236 -11.71 -4.08 -9.61
C GLU A 236 -11.36 -5.27 -10.50
N VAL A 237 -10.36 -6.05 -10.07
CA VAL A 237 -9.90 -7.26 -10.73
C VAL A 237 -9.77 -8.40 -9.73
N LYS A 238 -10.03 -9.61 -10.19
CA LYS A 238 -9.83 -10.85 -9.44
C LYS A 238 -8.49 -11.48 -9.80
N ALA A 239 -7.97 -12.28 -8.88
CA ALA A 239 -6.81 -13.10 -9.18
C ALA A 239 -7.08 -13.95 -10.43
N GLY A 240 -6.15 -13.90 -11.40
CA GLY A 240 -6.29 -14.61 -12.68
C GLY A 240 -7.06 -13.86 -13.77
N ASP A 241 -7.59 -12.66 -13.52
CA ASP A 241 -8.11 -11.82 -14.60
C ASP A 241 -6.99 -11.35 -15.52
N ILE A 242 -7.24 -11.32 -16.83
CA ILE A 242 -6.29 -10.78 -17.81
C ILE A 242 -6.31 -9.26 -17.73
N ILE A 243 -5.20 -8.67 -17.29
CA ILE A 243 -5.08 -7.22 -17.08
C ILE A 243 -4.37 -6.50 -18.23
N ALA A 244 -3.50 -7.21 -18.95
CA ALA A 244 -2.67 -6.63 -20.00
C ALA A 244 -2.11 -7.70 -20.93
N LYS A 245 -1.37 -7.26 -21.94
CA LYS A 245 -0.49 -8.09 -22.75
C LYS A 245 0.97 -7.76 -22.47
N GLY A 246 1.80 -8.77 -22.35
CA GLY A 246 3.24 -8.64 -22.16
C GLY A 246 3.93 -8.04 -23.40
N GLY A 247 5.13 -7.48 -23.23
CA GLY A 247 5.85 -6.82 -24.30
C GLY A 247 7.32 -6.54 -24.01
N SER A 248 7.85 -5.49 -24.63
CA SER A 248 9.22 -5.02 -24.47
C SER A 248 9.28 -3.48 -24.57
N THR A 249 8.38 -2.79 -23.87
CA THR A 249 8.30 -1.32 -23.94
C THR A 249 9.15 -0.64 -22.87
N GLY A 250 9.54 0.62 -23.10
CA GLY A 250 10.39 1.37 -22.17
C GLY A 250 11.84 0.89 -22.21
N ARG A 251 12.47 0.79 -21.03
CA ARG A 251 13.86 0.32 -20.93
C ARG A 251 13.89 -1.19 -20.74
N SER A 252 13.77 -1.91 -21.85
CA SER A 252 13.84 -3.37 -21.92
C SER A 252 14.91 -3.82 -22.91
N THR A 253 15.55 -4.98 -22.66
CA THR A 253 16.50 -5.62 -23.57
C THR A 253 15.87 -6.74 -24.41
N GLY A 254 14.62 -7.10 -24.16
CA GLY A 254 13.93 -8.22 -24.79
C GLY A 254 12.51 -8.40 -24.24
N SER A 255 11.70 -9.24 -24.87
CA SER A 255 10.33 -9.50 -24.40
C SER A 255 10.34 -10.18 -23.03
N HIS A 256 9.78 -9.54 -22.01
CA HIS A 256 9.66 -10.08 -20.65
C HIS A 256 8.62 -9.29 -19.85
N LEU A 257 8.12 -9.86 -18.75
CA LEU A 257 7.34 -9.14 -17.74
C LEU A 257 8.28 -8.73 -16.62
N HIS A 258 8.37 -7.44 -16.34
CA HIS A 258 8.97 -6.95 -15.11
C HIS A 258 7.90 -6.94 -14.01
N TYR A 259 8.04 -7.80 -13.01
CA TYR A 259 7.06 -7.97 -11.94
C TYR A 259 7.63 -7.56 -10.58
N GLU A 260 6.90 -6.74 -9.84
CA GLU A 260 7.31 -6.32 -8.49
C GLU A 260 6.19 -6.57 -7.47
N LEU A 261 6.60 -6.91 -6.26
CA LEU A 261 5.76 -6.83 -5.07
C LEU A 261 6.19 -5.64 -4.23
N ARG A 262 5.23 -4.87 -3.72
CA ARG A 262 5.48 -3.66 -2.95
C ARG A 262 4.58 -3.61 -1.73
N TYR A 263 5.10 -3.04 -0.65
CA TYR A 263 4.32 -2.72 0.54
C TYR A 263 4.64 -1.29 0.96
N ARG A 264 3.58 -0.47 1.12
CA ARG A 264 3.71 0.98 1.38
C ARG A 264 4.70 1.67 0.43
N GLY A 265 4.61 1.34 -0.86
CA GLY A 265 5.43 1.91 -1.93
C GLY A 265 6.85 1.35 -2.02
N LEU A 266 7.32 0.55 -1.06
CA LEU A 266 8.65 -0.04 -1.09
C LEU A 266 8.63 -1.44 -1.72
N PRO A 267 9.50 -1.71 -2.71
CA PRO A 267 9.56 -3.02 -3.34
C PRO A 267 10.29 -4.04 -2.44
N PHE A 268 9.95 -5.31 -2.60
CA PHE A 268 10.64 -6.44 -2.01
C PHE A 268 10.69 -7.61 -3.00
N ASP A 269 11.48 -8.64 -2.72
CA ASP A 269 11.74 -9.73 -3.66
C ASP A 269 10.45 -10.52 -3.95
N PRO A 270 9.94 -10.56 -5.20
CA PRO A 270 8.79 -11.38 -5.53
C PRO A 270 9.00 -12.88 -5.27
N GLN A 271 10.25 -13.35 -5.27
CA GLN A 271 10.59 -14.74 -4.97
C GLN A 271 10.48 -15.09 -3.48
N ASP A 272 10.29 -14.10 -2.60
CA ASP A 272 9.92 -14.36 -1.20
C ASP A 272 8.45 -14.82 -1.06
N VAL A 273 7.65 -14.63 -2.11
CA VAL A 273 6.21 -14.98 -2.14
C VAL A 273 5.94 -16.09 -3.15
N TYR A 274 6.62 -16.07 -4.30
CA TYR A 274 6.42 -17.01 -5.39
C TYR A 274 7.63 -17.89 -5.63
N GLU A 275 7.38 -19.17 -5.86
CA GLU A 275 8.33 -20.09 -6.47
C GLU A 275 7.99 -20.18 -7.97
N PHE A 276 8.55 -19.25 -8.75
CA PHE A 276 8.16 -19.05 -10.15
C PHE A 276 8.47 -20.23 -11.07
N ASP A 277 9.58 -20.94 -10.84
CA ASP A 277 9.95 -22.10 -11.67
C ASP A 277 9.02 -23.31 -11.43
N GLU A 278 8.43 -23.42 -10.24
CA GLU A 278 7.45 -24.45 -9.91
C GLU A 278 5.99 -23.98 -10.08
N GLU A 279 5.78 -22.71 -10.46
CA GLU A 279 4.47 -22.09 -10.61
C GLU A 279 3.63 -22.12 -9.31
N LYS A 280 4.28 -22.01 -8.15
CA LYS A 280 3.66 -22.07 -6.81
C LYS A 280 3.79 -20.79 -6.00
N ILE A 281 2.87 -20.59 -5.06
CA ILE A 281 3.03 -19.61 -3.98
C ILE A 281 3.62 -20.32 -2.75
N ILE A 282 4.54 -19.66 -2.05
CA ILE A 282 5.26 -20.26 -0.92
C ILE A 282 4.34 -20.52 0.27
N GLY A 283 3.36 -19.63 0.49
CA GLY A 283 2.39 -19.80 1.56
C GLY A 283 1.28 -18.75 1.58
N PRO A 284 0.27 -18.93 2.44
CA PRO A 284 -0.88 -18.03 2.53
C PRO A 284 -0.58 -16.71 3.21
N ASN A 285 0.55 -16.59 3.92
CA ASN A 285 0.97 -15.36 4.58
C ASN A 285 2.43 -15.07 4.28
N TYR A 286 2.79 -13.79 4.29
CA TYR A 286 4.17 -13.32 4.21
C TYR A 286 4.49 -12.37 5.36
N LEU A 287 5.58 -12.63 6.08
CA LEU A 287 6.03 -11.80 7.19
C LEU A 287 6.99 -10.73 6.68
N ILE A 288 6.49 -9.51 6.57
CA ILE A 288 7.29 -8.33 6.26
C ILE A 288 8.08 -7.94 7.51
N THR A 289 9.39 -7.95 7.42
CA THR A 289 10.30 -7.58 8.53
C THR A 289 11.09 -6.32 8.18
N PRO A 290 11.74 -5.66 9.15
CA PRO A 290 12.68 -4.57 8.88
C PRO A 290 13.77 -4.93 7.86
N ASN A 291 14.18 -6.20 7.82
CA ASN A 291 15.22 -6.67 6.89
C ASN A 291 14.73 -6.75 5.44
N THR A 292 13.43 -6.91 5.20
CA THR A 292 12.81 -6.93 3.86
C THR A 292 13.19 -5.68 3.06
N PHE A 293 13.30 -4.51 3.72
CA PHE A 293 13.66 -3.24 3.09
C PHE A 293 15.12 -2.81 3.32
N SER A 294 15.99 -3.71 3.80
CA SER A 294 17.40 -3.41 4.06
C SER A 294 18.12 -2.89 2.80
N HIS A 295 17.73 -3.37 1.63
CA HIS A 295 18.25 -2.91 0.34
C HIS A 295 17.84 -1.47 0.03
N VAL A 296 16.61 -1.05 0.35
CA VAL A 296 16.16 0.35 0.21
C VAL A 296 16.95 1.24 1.16
N VAL A 297 17.14 0.80 2.41
CA VAL A 297 17.95 1.54 3.40
C VAL A 297 19.39 1.69 2.91
N LYS A 298 19.99 0.62 2.40
CA LYS A 298 21.34 0.63 1.81
C LYS A 298 21.40 1.53 0.58
N ALA A 299 20.42 1.49 -0.32
CA ALA A 299 20.36 2.31 -1.52
C ALA A 299 20.17 3.81 -1.19
N ARG A 300 19.26 4.16 -0.27
CA ARG A 300 19.08 5.53 0.22
C ARG A 300 20.33 6.03 0.93
N THR A 301 20.98 5.20 1.75
CA THR A 301 22.25 5.55 2.39
C THR A 301 23.38 5.66 1.37
N ALA A 302 23.42 4.81 0.34
CA ALA A 302 24.37 4.94 -0.76
C ALA A 302 24.08 6.19 -1.61
N ALA A 303 22.82 6.64 -1.69
CA ALA A 303 22.43 7.92 -2.28
C ALA A 303 22.78 9.11 -1.39
N TYR A 304 23.09 8.91 -0.10
CA TYR A 304 23.53 9.96 0.83
C TYR A 304 24.89 9.61 1.45
N HIS A 305 25.95 10.16 0.90
CA HIS A 305 27.28 9.99 1.44
C HIS A 305 27.54 10.94 2.61
N ARG A 306 27.91 10.38 3.78
CA ARG A 306 28.40 11.17 4.91
C ARG A 306 29.89 11.46 4.73
N VAL A 307 30.22 12.73 4.52
CA VAL A 307 31.60 13.22 4.30
C VAL A 307 32.50 12.82 5.47
N ARG A 308 33.61 12.14 5.17
CA ARG A 308 34.65 11.77 6.12
C ARG A 308 35.83 12.75 6.06
N LYS A 309 36.69 12.73 7.08
CA LYS A 309 37.89 13.56 7.13
C LYS A 309 38.76 13.29 5.89
N GLY A 310 39.07 14.36 5.14
CA GLY A 310 39.96 14.31 3.97
C GLY A 310 39.28 13.96 2.65
N GLU A 311 37.97 13.73 2.60
CA GLU A 311 37.27 13.47 1.34
C GLU A 311 36.99 14.76 0.54
N THR A 312 37.09 14.66 -0.78
CA THR A 312 36.81 15.77 -1.73
C THR A 312 35.56 15.45 -2.56
N LEU A 313 34.91 16.50 -3.10
CA LEU A 313 33.80 16.34 -4.05
C LEU A 313 34.15 15.39 -5.20
N GLY A 314 35.37 15.49 -5.74
CA GLY A 314 35.84 14.63 -6.82
C GLY A 314 36.02 13.17 -6.40
N ALA A 315 36.58 12.90 -5.22
CA ALA A 315 36.74 11.54 -4.72
C ALA A 315 35.39 10.88 -4.42
N ILE A 316 34.45 11.65 -3.86
CA ILE A 316 33.09 11.19 -3.59
C ILE A 316 32.35 10.93 -4.91
N ALA A 317 32.37 11.89 -5.85
CA ALA A 317 31.75 11.76 -7.15
C ALA A 317 32.23 10.50 -7.90
N ARG A 318 33.55 10.26 -7.92
CA ARG A 318 34.14 9.06 -8.53
C ARG A 318 33.69 7.76 -7.85
N ARG A 319 33.64 7.73 -6.51
CA ARG A 319 33.19 6.55 -5.75
C ARG A 319 31.77 6.12 -6.16
N TYR A 320 30.89 7.08 -6.37
CA TYR A 320 29.50 6.82 -6.71
C TYR A 320 29.21 6.85 -8.21
N GLY A 321 30.24 7.00 -9.07
CA GLY A 321 30.09 7.04 -10.51
C GLY A 321 29.22 8.19 -11.01
N VAL A 322 29.22 9.33 -10.31
CA VAL A 322 28.49 10.54 -10.68
C VAL A 322 29.45 11.66 -11.04
N SER A 323 29.04 12.60 -11.88
CA SER A 323 29.85 13.78 -12.16
C SER A 323 29.82 14.74 -10.97
N ILE A 324 30.89 15.54 -10.83
CA ILE A 324 30.95 16.60 -9.81
C ILE A 324 29.79 17.60 -10.01
N ASN A 325 29.41 17.87 -11.25
CA ASN A 325 28.28 18.76 -11.59
C ASN A 325 26.94 18.18 -11.13
N THR A 326 26.74 16.86 -11.26
CA THR A 326 25.55 16.20 -10.73
C THR A 326 25.55 16.25 -9.20
N LEU A 327 26.70 15.95 -8.57
CA LEU A 327 26.84 15.96 -7.11
C LEU A 327 26.59 17.36 -6.51
N THR A 328 27.11 18.39 -7.15
CA THR A 328 26.92 19.80 -6.72
C THR A 328 25.46 20.24 -6.90
N ARG A 329 24.86 19.95 -8.06
CA ARG A 329 23.44 20.23 -8.34
C ARG A 329 22.50 19.53 -7.36
N LEU A 330 22.72 18.26 -7.06
CA LEU A 330 21.88 17.48 -6.13
C LEU A 330 21.88 18.03 -4.69
N ASN A 331 22.92 18.78 -4.33
CA ASN A 331 23.11 19.29 -2.97
C ASN A 331 23.00 20.81 -2.87
N GLY A 332 22.72 21.52 -3.97
CA GLY A 332 22.69 22.99 -3.98
C GLY A 332 24.03 23.62 -3.57
N ILE A 333 25.15 22.92 -3.81
CA ILE A 333 26.50 23.40 -3.49
C ILE A 333 27.26 23.71 -4.77
N SER A 334 28.35 24.46 -4.67
CA SER A 334 29.24 24.73 -5.79
C SER A 334 30.46 23.80 -5.78
N THR A 335 31.20 23.75 -6.88
CA THR A 335 32.50 23.04 -6.95
C THR A 335 33.54 23.61 -6.00
N ARG A 336 33.35 24.84 -5.50
CA ARG A 336 34.21 25.52 -4.52
C ARG A 336 33.72 25.38 -3.08
N SER A 337 32.57 24.74 -2.86
CA SER A 337 31.99 24.60 -1.53
C SER A 337 32.85 23.69 -0.65
N ILE A 338 33.17 24.17 0.56
CA ILE A 338 33.93 23.40 1.55
C ILE A 338 33.02 22.32 2.13
N LEU A 339 33.44 21.07 2.03
CA LEU A 339 32.74 19.94 2.62
C LEU A 339 33.04 19.83 4.12
N ARG A 340 32.01 19.80 4.95
CA ARG A 340 32.15 19.63 6.41
C ARG A 340 32.17 18.15 6.77
N ILE A 341 33.05 17.76 7.67
CA ILE A 341 33.08 16.39 8.20
C ILE A 341 31.73 16.08 8.84
N GLY A 342 31.13 14.95 8.47
CA GLY A 342 29.80 14.53 8.93
C GLY A 342 28.64 15.09 8.11
N GLN A 343 28.88 15.97 7.13
CA GLN A 343 27.87 16.47 6.21
C GLN A 343 27.33 15.32 5.34
N ASN A 344 26.01 15.24 5.20
CA ASN A 344 25.39 14.30 4.26
C ASN A 344 25.26 14.96 2.89
N LEU A 345 25.86 14.34 1.89
CA LEU A 345 25.76 14.72 0.48
C LEU A 345 24.92 13.70 -0.27
N ARG A 346 23.90 14.18 -0.95
CA ARG A 346 23.15 13.40 -1.93
C ARG A 346 24.02 13.08 -3.15
N VAL A 347 24.46 11.84 -3.26
CA VAL A 347 25.37 11.37 -4.31
C VAL A 347 24.67 10.67 -5.47
N ARG A 348 23.38 10.33 -5.36
CA ARG A 348 22.55 9.81 -6.47
C ARG A 348 21.10 10.31 -6.41
#